data_AF-R5R7V5-F1
#
_entry.id   AF-R5R7V5-F1
#
_cell.length_a   1.000
_cell.length_b   1.000
_cell.length_c   1.000
_cell.angle_alpha   90.00
_cell.angle_beta   90.00
_cell.angle_gamma   90.00
#
_symmetry.space_group_name_H-M   'P 1'
#
loop_
_entity.id
_entity.type
_entity.pdbx_description
1 polymer ?
#
loop_
_entity_poly.entity_id
_entity_poly.type
_entity_poly.pdbx_seq_one_letter_code
_entity_poly.pdbx_strand_id
1 'polypeptide(L)' 'MITEEYVKEGAVVIDVGIHRREEGLCGDVDFERVSEHCSYITPVPGGVGPMTIAMLMHNCVESVALQTE' A
#
# COMPACT_ATOMS: atom_id res chain seq x y z
N MET A 1 8.14 12.70 -2.94
CA MET A 1 7.78 11.63 -3.89
C MET A 1 9.01 10.76 -4.06
N ILE A 2 8.89 9.44 -3.90
CA ILE A 2 9.94 8.47 -4.20
C ILE A 2 9.89 8.16 -5.69
N THR A 3 11.04 8.26 -6.36
CA THR A 3 11.22 8.08 -7.82
C THR A 3 12.12 6.86 -8.10
N GLU A 4 12.26 6.48 -9.37
CA GLU A 4 12.92 5.24 -9.79
C GLU A 4 14.37 5.10 -9.30
N GLU A 5 15.12 6.19 -9.14
CA GLU A 5 16.51 6.19 -8.69
C GLU A 5 16.69 5.73 -7.23
N TYR A 6 15.61 5.75 -6.44
CA TYR A 6 15.60 5.25 -5.06
C TYR A 6 15.24 3.76 -5.00
N VAL A 7 14.77 3.18 -6.10
CA VAL A 7 14.26 1.81 -6.18
C VAL A 7 15.28 0.95 -6.93
N LYS A 8 15.47 -0.28 -6.46
CA LYS A 8 16.31 -1.25 -7.17
C LYS A 8 15.51 -1.84 -8.34
N GLU A 9 16.14 -1.99 -9.50
CA GLU A 9 15.56 -2.68 -10.67
C GLU A 9 14.95 -4.04 -10.26
N GLY A 10 13.68 -4.25 -10.64
CA GLY A 10 12.93 -5.46 -10.31
C GLY A 10 12.50 -5.60 -8.85
N ALA A 11 12.68 -4.60 -7.99
CA ALA A 11 12.19 -4.64 -6.60
C ALA A 11 10.66 -4.76 -6.53
N VAL A 12 10.15 -5.23 -5.39
CA VAL A 12 8.73 -5.11 -5.04
C VAL A 12 8.56 -3.86 -4.20
N VAL A 13 7.63 -2.99 -4.60
CA VAL A 13 7.36 -1.71 -3.95
C VAL A 13 5.98 -1.76 -3.28
N ILE A 14 5.94 -1.44 -1.99
CA ILE A 14 4.70 -1.33 -1.22
C ILE A 14 4.55 0.14 -0.82
N ASP A 15 3.62 0.83 -1.47
CA ASP A 15 3.28 2.22 -1.21
C ASP A 15 2.17 2.29 -0.14
N VAL A 16 2.57 2.70 1.07
CA VAL A 16 1.71 2.82 2.25
C VAL A 16 1.20 4.25 2.42
N GLY A 17 1.81 5.21 1.71
CA GLY A 17 1.49 6.63 1.81
C GLY A 17 0.08 6.93 1.38
N ILE A 18 -0.50 7.96 1.98
CA ILE A 18 -1.77 8.52 1.52
C ILE A 18 -1.76 10.04 1.63
N HIS A 19 -1.93 10.67 0.48
CA HIS A 19 -2.02 12.11 0.34
C HIS A 19 -3.30 12.46 -0.41
N ARG A 20 -3.91 13.58 -0.03
CA ARG A 20 -5.07 14.15 -0.71
C ARG A 20 -4.63 15.35 -1.54
N ARG A 21 -4.89 15.31 -2.84
CA ARG A 21 -4.69 16.41 -3.78
C ARG A 21 -6.04 16.83 -4.36
N GLU A 22 -6.05 17.92 -5.12
CA GLU A 22 -7.26 18.39 -5.82
C GLU A 22 -7.79 17.33 -6.80
N GLU A 23 -6.89 16.58 -7.42
CA GLU A 23 -7.19 15.60 -8.47
C GLU A 23 -7.56 14.22 -7.91
N GLY A 24 -7.37 13.98 -6.61
CA GLY A 24 -7.67 12.69 -5.98
C GLY A 24 -6.69 12.28 -4.88
N LEU A 25 -6.66 10.97 -4.59
CA LEU A 25 -5.73 10.36 -3.64
C LEU A 25 -4.48 9.87 -4.37
N CYS A 26 -3.31 10.04 -3.77
CA CYS A 26 -2.05 9.50 -4.27
C CYS A 26 -1.17 9.00 -3.12
N GLY A 27 -0.16 8.18 -3.44
CA GLY A 27 0.77 7.61 -2.48
C GLY A 27 2.05 8.42 -2.27
N ASP A 28 3.09 7.76 -1.79
CA ASP A 28 4.44 8.31 -1.60
C ASP A 28 5.31 8.19 -2.85
N VAL A 29 4.95 7.27 -3.76
CA VAL A 29 5.77 6.85 -4.90
C VAL A 29 5.23 7.45 -6.20
N ASP A 30 6.14 7.82 -7.10
CA ASP A 30 5.81 8.13 -8.49
C ASP A 30 5.45 6.82 -9.23
N PHE A 31 4.16 6.49 -9.20
CA PHE A 31 3.66 5.20 -9.67
C PHE A 31 3.97 4.94 -11.14
N GLU A 32 3.83 5.93 -12.02
CA GLU A 32 4.03 5.75 -13.46
C GLU A 32 5.46 5.29 -13.75
N ARG A 33 6.45 6.04 -13.27
CA ARG A 33 7.86 5.76 -13.56
C ARG A 33 8.37 4.53 -12.82
N VAL A 34 7.97 4.35 -11.56
CA VAL A 34 8.44 3.21 -10.75
C VAL A 34 7.79 1.90 -11.21
N SER A 35 6.55 1.93 -11.74
CA SER A 35 5.88 0.72 -12.25
C SER A 35 6.62 0.07 -13.43
N GLU A 36 7.34 0.85 -14.24
CA GLU A 36 8.14 0.33 -15.36
C GLU A 36 9.50 -0.24 -14.91
N HIS A 37 10.00 0.17 -13.73
CA HIS A 37 11.32 -0.20 -13.19
C HIS A 37 11.27 -1.33 -12.15
N CYS A 38 10.14 -1.49 -11.47
CA CYS A 38 9.96 -2.47 -10.42
C CYS A 38 9.25 -3.74 -10.95
N SER A 39 9.27 -4.84 -10.19
CA SER A 39 8.54 -6.07 -10.58
C SER A 39 7.06 -5.99 -10.22
N TYR A 40 6.74 -5.38 -9.07
CA TYR A 40 5.38 -5.17 -8.59
C TYR A 40 5.32 -3.88 -7.75
N ILE A 41 4.22 -3.15 -7.88
CA ILE A 41 3.94 -1.96 -7.07
C ILE A 41 2.46 -1.93 -6.66
N THR A 42 2.18 -1.57 -5.40
CA THR A 42 0.80 -1.41 -4.93
C THR A 42 0.21 -0.08 -5.39
N PRO A 43 -1.01 -0.04 -5.96
CA PRO A 43 -1.63 1.21 -6.39
C PRO A 43 -2.13 2.02 -5.19
N VAL A 44 -2.12 3.35 -5.32
CA VAL A 44 -2.79 4.26 -4.39
C VAL A 44 -3.73 5.17 -5.18
N PRO A 45 -5.05 5.09 -4.97
CA PRO A 45 -5.76 4.24 -4.00
C PRO A 45 -5.87 2.76 -4.45
N GLY A 46 -6.22 1.87 -3.51
CA GLY A 46 -6.64 0.50 -3.80
C GLY A 46 -5.67 -0.62 -3.41
N GLY A 47 -4.43 -0.30 -3.03
CA GLY A 47 -3.44 -1.26 -2.58
C GLY A 47 -3.50 -1.51 -1.07
N VAL A 48 -2.66 -0.81 -0.31
CA VAL A 48 -2.49 -1.06 1.13
C VAL A 48 -3.73 -0.68 1.95
N GLY A 49 -4.44 0.38 1.59
CA GLY A 49 -5.59 0.89 2.35
C GLY A 49 -6.69 -0.17 2.62
N PRO A 50 -7.24 -0.85 1.59
CA PRO A 50 -8.19 -1.93 1.77
C PRO A 50 -7.67 -3.08 2.64
N MET A 51 -6.39 -3.44 2.50
CA MET A 51 -5.77 -4.49 3.32
C MET A 51 -5.66 -4.11 4.79
N THR A 52 -5.35 -2.85 5.11
CA THR A 52 -5.34 -2.36 6.50
C THR A 52 -6.70 -2.54 7.17
N ILE A 53 -7.79 -2.23 6.46
CA ILE A 53 -9.16 -2.42 6.97
C ILE A 53 -9.45 -3.91 7.17
N ALA A 54 -9.14 -4.75 6.18
CA ALA A 54 -9.34 -6.19 6.28
C ALA A 54 -8.61 -6.80 7.48
N MET A 55 -7.36 -6.40 7.71
CA MET A 55 -6.54 -6.90 8.82
C MET A 55 -7.04 -6.40 10.19
N LEU A 56 -7.55 -5.18 10.28
CA LEU A 56 -8.21 -4.70 11.50
C LEU A 56 -9.42 -5.58 11.85
N MET A 57 -10.26 -5.90 10.87
CA MET A 57 -11.43 -6.75 11.06
C MET A 57 -11.03 -8.19 11.41
N HIS A 58 -10.01 -8.73 10.74
CA HIS A 58 -9.46 -10.04 11.07
C HIS A 58 -9.00 -10.10 12.52
N ASN A 59 -8.20 -9.13 12.97
CA ASN A 59 -7.72 -9.07 14.35
C ASN A 59 -8.88 -8.94 15.36
N CYS A 60 -9.96 -8.25 14.99
CA CYS A 60 -11.16 -8.15 15.83
C CYS A 60 -11.84 -9.51 16.01
N VAL A 61 -12.01 -10.28 14.93
CA VAL A 61 -12.58 -11.63 14.98
C VAL A 61 -11.70 -12.58 15.79
N GLU A 62 -10.39 -12.59 15.53
CA GLU A 62 -9.42 -13.40 16.28
C GLU A 62 -9.44 -13.07 17.77
N SER A 63 -9.54 -11.78 18.11
CA SER A 63 -9.62 -11.34 19.51
C SER A 63 -10.85 -11.85 20.24
N VAL A 64 -12.00 -11.97 19.54
CA VAL A 64 -13.21 -12.57 20.12
C VAL A 64 -13.04 -14.08 20.30
N ALA A 65 -12.47 -14.77 19.31
CA ALA A 65 -12.22 -16.21 19.40
C ALA A 65 -11.34 -16.57 20.60
N LEU A 66 -10.24 -15.82 20.81
CA LEU A 66 -9.32 -16.01 21.94
C LEU A 66 -9.95 -15.79 23.33
N GLN A 67 -11.02 -15.00 23.42
CA GLN A 67 -11.73 -14.78 24.70
C GLN A 67 -12.70 -15.90 25.05
N THR A 68 -13.00 -16.78 24.10
CA THR A 68 -13.94 -17.89 24.27
C THR A 68 -13.27 -19.25 24.48
N GLU A 69 -11.94 -19.29 24.44
CA GLU A 69 -11.08 -20.41 24.87
C GLU A 69 -10.69 -20.26 26.35
#